data_AF-A0A818TR80-F1
#
_entry.id   AF-A0A818TR80-F1
#
_cell.length_a   1.000
_cell.length_b   1.000
_cell.length_c   1.000
_cell.angle_alpha   90.00
_cell.angle_beta   90.00
_cell.angle_gamma   90.00
#
_symmetry.space_group_name_H-M   'P 1'
#
loop_
_entity.id
_entity.type
_entity.pdbx_description
1 polymer ?
#
loop_
_entity_poly.entity_id
_entity_poly.type
_entity_poly.pdbx_seq_one_letter_code
_entity_poly.pdbx_strand_id
1 'polypeptide(L)'
;MKDRLEELRGNVEKYDNDEDLNIAKHFAVVDMDGESMSDVFYKVNFLGNAIDKLAELINIIQSLQNAMLAPLPDMQSRNKLEDKILEIRQLGNTIRKNLNEMKKMQGMDTNTDEKNARQRIIEIHTDILTERFCNEMNKYYKSVVTYQEQCRTRIARQMQIAGFENTDDEIDKLLENGHSFLYPEIRVQLEKEKQTLYDMEARHLDIMKCEDSIRELHALFIDLADLINRQGADISSIADHVKNADEYLETIPNILPLKKSNRPAKKEQIHSE
;
A
#
# COMPACT_ATOMS: atom_id res chain seq x y z
N MET A 1 14.04 22.13 -18.16
CA MET A 1 15.06 21.94 -19.22
C MET A 1 14.41 22.31 -20.55
N LYS A 2 15.09 23.08 -21.40
CA LYS A 2 14.56 23.44 -22.73
C LYS A 2 14.68 22.24 -23.66
N ASP A 3 13.67 22.04 -24.50
CA ASP A 3 13.66 21.00 -25.52
C ASP A 3 14.80 21.24 -26.52
N ARG A 4 15.70 20.25 -26.65
CA ARG A 4 16.86 20.25 -27.55
C ARG A 4 16.76 19.11 -28.57
N LEU A 5 15.62 18.45 -28.65
CA LEU A 5 15.43 17.26 -29.47
C LEU A 5 15.63 17.58 -30.97
N GLU A 6 15.24 18.78 -31.38
CA GLU A 6 15.37 19.26 -32.77
C GLU A 6 16.82 19.64 -33.13
N GLU A 7 17.57 20.20 -32.17
CA GLU A 7 19.01 20.50 -32.30
C GLU A 7 19.84 19.21 -32.41
N LEU A 8 19.42 18.16 -31.69
CA LEU A 8 20.04 16.84 -31.76
C LEU A 8 19.73 16.15 -33.09
N ARG A 9 18.48 16.20 -33.55
CA ARG A 9 18.06 15.58 -34.81
C ARG A 9 18.79 16.18 -36.02
N GLY A 10 18.93 17.50 -36.08
CA GLY A 10 19.67 18.17 -37.15
C GLY A 10 21.19 17.95 -37.14
N ASN A 11 21.74 17.42 -36.05
CA ASN A 11 23.15 17.01 -35.98
C ASN A 11 23.36 15.55 -36.36
N VAL A 12 22.39 14.66 -36.14
CA VAL A 12 22.48 13.23 -36.52
C VAL A 12 22.54 13.06 -38.04
N GLU A 13 21.76 13.84 -38.79
CA GLU A 13 21.76 13.82 -40.28
C GLU A 13 23.12 14.19 -40.90
N LYS A 14 24.04 14.80 -40.13
CA LYS A 14 25.38 15.20 -40.61
C LYS A 14 26.45 14.13 -40.45
N TYR A 15 26.17 13.06 -39.69
CA TYR A 15 27.15 12.00 -39.38
C TYR A 15 26.66 10.59 -39.80
N ASP A 16 25.64 10.52 -40.68
CA ASP A 16 25.03 9.25 -41.13
C ASP A 16 25.96 8.33 -41.95
N ASN A 17 27.20 8.76 -42.24
CA ASN A 17 28.18 7.99 -43.03
C ASN A 17 29.37 7.46 -42.21
N ASP A 18 29.43 7.69 -40.89
CA ASP A 18 30.52 7.15 -40.07
C ASP A 18 30.12 5.76 -39.50
N GLU A 19 30.82 4.70 -39.92
CA GLU A 19 30.63 3.31 -39.45
C GLU A 19 30.71 3.18 -37.92
N ASP A 20 31.32 4.14 -37.22
CA ASP A 20 31.42 4.20 -35.75
C ASP A 20 30.06 4.46 -35.05
N LEU A 21 29.04 4.96 -35.76
CA LEU A 21 27.68 5.15 -35.22
C LEU A 21 26.83 3.87 -35.24
N ASN A 22 27.34 2.74 -35.76
CA ASN A 22 26.63 1.47 -35.64
C ASN A 22 26.73 0.86 -34.24
N ILE A 23 27.75 1.23 -33.45
CA ILE A 23 27.94 0.73 -32.08
C ILE A 23 26.96 1.40 -31.11
N ALA A 24 26.65 2.70 -31.30
CA ALA A 24 25.67 3.41 -30.49
C ALA A 24 24.22 2.92 -30.69
N LYS A 25 23.89 2.41 -31.89
CA LYS A 25 22.61 1.74 -32.14
C LYS A 25 22.47 0.41 -31.38
N HIS A 26 23.58 -0.26 -31.08
CA HIS A 26 23.56 -1.52 -30.32
C HIS A 26 23.39 -1.31 -28.80
N PHE A 27 23.75 -0.14 -28.27
CA PHE A 27 23.58 0.16 -26.83
C PHE A 27 22.18 0.66 -26.46
N ALA A 28 21.41 1.15 -27.45
CA ALA A 28 20.07 1.70 -27.24
C ALA A 28 18.94 0.66 -27.33
N VAL A 29 19.27 -0.55 -27.78
CA VAL A 29 18.32 -1.66 -27.88
C VAL A 29 18.76 -2.73 -26.89
N VAL A 30 18.47 -2.47 -25.61
CA VAL A 30 18.15 -3.60 -24.75
C VAL A 30 16.84 -4.12 -25.31
N ASP A 31 16.92 -5.10 -26.22
CA ASP A 31 15.77 -5.94 -26.57
C ASP A 31 15.45 -6.74 -25.30
N MET A 32 14.83 -6.06 -24.33
CA MET A 32 14.01 -6.72 -23.33
C MET A 32 12.91 -7.38 -24.13
N ASP A 33 13.05 -8.68 -24.42
CA ASP A 33 12.01 -9.50 -25.01
C ASP A 33 10.67 -9.11 -24.36
N GLY A 34 9.81 -8.43 -25.12
CA GLY A 34 8.60 -7.79 -24.57
C GLY A 34 7.66 -8.78 -23.88
N GLU A 35 7.79 -10.07 -24.21
CA GLU A 35 7.07 -11.18 -23.56
C GLU A 35 7.57 -11.47 -22.14
N SER A 36 8.86 -11.28 -21.82
CA SER A 36 9.47 -11.64 -20.52
C SER A 36 9.10 -10.69 -19.37
N MET A 37 8.79 -9.43 -19.69
CA MET A 37 8.42 -8.40 -18.71
C MET A 37 6.92 -8.06 -18.71
N SER A 38 6.18 -8.41 -19.77
CA SER A 38 4.74 -8.16 -19.87
C SER A 38 3.97 -8.71 -18.66
N ASP A 39 4.30 -9.91 -18.20
CA ASP A 39 3.66 -10.55 -17.05
C ASP A 39 3.89 -9.78 -15.74
N VAL A 40 5.10 -9.24 -15.55
CA VAL A 40 5.47 -8.43 -14.39
C VAL A 40 4.66 -7.14 -14.39
N PHE A 41 4.63 -6.42 -15.50
CA PHE A 41 3.89 -5.16 -15.61
C PHE A 41 2.38 -5.35 -15.50
N TYR A 42 1.83 -6.43 -16.07
CA TYR A 42 0.43 -6.78 -15.88
C TYR A 42 0.10 -6.96 -14.39
N LYS A 43 0.96 -7.69 -13.67
CA LYS A 43 0.77 -7.96 -12.24
C LYS A 43 0.92 -6.71 -11.37
N VAL A 44 1.90 -5.87 -11.69
CA VAL A 44 2.10 -4.57 -11.03
C VAL A 44 0.89 -3.66 -11.24
N ASN A 45 0.38 -3.57 -12.47
CA ASN A 45 -0.80 -2.76 -12.78
C ASN A 45 -2.05 -3.29 -12.07
N PHE A 46 -2.28 -4.61 -12.13
CA PHE A 46 -3.36 -5.26 -11.42
C PHE A 46 -3.31 -4.99 -9.91
N LEU A 47 -2.13 -5.14 -9.28
CA LEU A 47 -1.93 -4.86 -7.87
C LEU A 47 -2.14 -3.38 -7.53
N GLY A 48 -1.64 -2.47 -8.38
CA GLY A 48 -1.88 -1.03 -8.23
C GLY A 48 -3.37 -0.71 -8.20
N ASN A 49 -4.13 -1.18 -9.19
CA ASN A 49 -5.57 -0.98 -9.26
C ASN A 49 -6.32 -1.64 -8.08
N ALA A 50 -5.86 -2.81 -7.63
CA ALA A 50 -6.44 -3.49 -6.48
C ALA A 50 -6.22 -2.68 -5.18
N ILE A 51 -5.05 -2.08 -4.99
CA ILE A 51 -4.76 -1.20 -3.85
C ILE A 51 -5.59 0.09 -3.94
N ASP A 52 -5.77 0.66 -5.14
CA ASP A 52 -6.60 1.86 -5.32
C ASP A 52 -8.07 1.56 -4.99
N LYS A 53 -8.58 0.41 -5.44
CA LYS A 53 -9.93 -0.06 -5.07
C LYS A 53 -10.05 -0.32 -3.58
N LEU A 54 -9.02 -0.87 -2.94
CA LEU A 54 -8.98 -1.06 -1.49
C LEU A 54 -9.12 0.29 -0.76
N ALA A 55 -8.38 1.31 -1.19
CA ALA A 55 -8.47 2.66 -0.62
C ALA A 55 -9.89 3.24 -0.76
N GLU A 56 -10.54 3.06 -1.91
CA GLU A 56 -11.94 3.46 -2.11
C GLU A 56 -12.89 2.75 -1.13
N LEU A 57 -12.76 1.44 -0.98
CA LEU A 57 -13.57 0.65 -0.06
C LEU A 57 -13.40 1.10 1.40
N ILE A 58 -12.17 1.43 1.81
CA ILE A 58 -11.88 1.94 3.16
C ILE A 58 -12.62 3.26 3.41
N ASN A 59 -12.61 4.17 2.44
CA ASN A 59 -13.35 5.44 2.55
C ASN A 59 -14.87 5.21 2.62
N ILE A 60 -15.39 4.26 1.84
CA ILE A 60 -16.81 3.88 1.91
C ILE A 60 -17.15 3.32 3.30
N ILE A 61 -16.33 2.41 3.84
CA ILE A 61 -16.55 1.85 5.18
C ILE A 61 -16.54 2.94 6.24
N GLN A 62 -15.61 3.90 6.18
CA GLN A 62 -15.59 5.05 7.11
C GLN A 62 -16.91 5.83 7.07
N SER A 63 -17.43 6.08 5.88
CA SER A 63 -18.72 6.77 5.72
C SER A 63 -19.90 5.97 6.29
N LEU A 64 -19.90 4.65 6.07
CA LEU A 64 -20.93 3.74 6.58
C LEU A 64 -20.84 3.59 8.10
N GLN A 65 -19.65 3.49 8.67
CA GLN A 65 -19.40 3.45 10.12
C GLN A 65 -19.95 4.70 10.80
N ASN A 66 -19.68 5.89 10.23
CA ASN A 66 -20.25 7.14 10.73
C ASN A 66 -21.78 7.16 10.68
N ALA A 67 -22.38 6.62 9.61
CA ALA A 67 -23.84 6.48 9.50
C ALA A 67 -24.39 5.47 10.53
N MET A 68 -23.64 4.40 10.82
CA MET A 68 -24.02 3.41 11.83
C MET A 68 -24.08 3.97 13.23
N LEU A 69 -23.31 5.01 13.56
CA LEU A 69 -23.40 5.67 14.87
C LEU A 69 -24.74 6.37 15.11
N ALA A 70 -25.62 6.55 14.11
CA ALA A 70 -26.95 7.11 14.35
C ALA A 70 -27.77 6.24 15.33
N PRO A 71 -28.69 6.82 16.15
CA PRO A 71 -29.45 6.08 17.16
C PRO A 71 -30.31 4.92 16.62
N LEU A 72 -30.68 4.98 15.33
CA LEU A 72 -31.44 3.96 14.63
C LEU A 72 -30.75 3.70 13.28
N PRO A 73 -29.72 2.85 13.25
CA PRO A 73 -29.05 2.50 12.00
C PRO A 73 -29.99 1.69 11.11
N ASP A 74 -30.10 2.08 9.83
CA ASP A 74 -30.85 1.34 8.82
C ASP A 74 -30.21 -0.04 8.57
N MET A 75 -31.04 -1.08 8.54
CA MET A 75 -30.61 -2.46 8.25
C MET A 75 -29.90 -2.56 6.89
N GLN A 76 -30.29 -1.76 5.89
CA GLN A 76 -29.60 -1.77 4.59
C GLN A 76 -28.16 -1.25 4.71
N SER A 77 -27.95 -0.22 5.53
CA SER A 77 -26.63 0.36 5.73
C SER A 77 -25.71 -0.58 6.53
N ARG A 78 -26.28 -1.36 7.46
CA ARG A 78 -25.56 -2.44 8.16
C ARG A 78 -25.15 -3.56 7.21
N ASN A 79 -26.07 -4.07 6.38
CA ASN A 79 -25.74 -5.11 5.40
C ASN A 79 -24.67 -4.64 4.40
N LYS A 80 -24.79 -3.41 3.90
CA LYS A 80 -23.77 -2.80 3.03
C LYS A 80 -22.40 -2.72 3.71
N LEU A 81 -22.35 -2.40 5.00
CA LEU A 81 -21.09 -2.37 5.75
C LEU A 81 -20.46 -3.75 5.81
N GLU A 82 -21.24 -4.79 6.14
CA GLU A 82 -20.76 -6.18 6.19
C GLU A 82 -20.26 -6.66 4.82
N ASP A 83 -21.01 -6.37 3.75
CA ASP A 83 -20.60 -6.69 2.38
C ASP A 83 -19.26 -6.03 2.01
N LYS A 84 -19.07 -4.77 2.41
CA LYS A 84 -17.83 -4.02 2.12
C LYS A 84 -16.65 -4.51 2.95
N ILE A 85 -16.86 -4.91 4.20
CA ILE A 85 -15.84 -5.55 5.03
C ILE A 85 -15.39 -6.87 4.39
N LEU A 86 -16.34 -7.69 3.92
CA LEU A 86 -16.02 -8.93 3.21
C LEU A 86 -15.24 -8.67 1.91
N GLU A 87 -15.61 -7.63 1.17
CA GLU A 87 -14.91 -7.22 -0.05
C GLU A 87 -13.44 -6.81 0.25
N ILE A 88 -13.20 -6.01 1.30
CA ILE A 88 -11.85 -5.67 1.77
C ILE A 88 -11.06 -6.93 2.12
N ARG A 89 -11.67 -7.87 2.86
CA ARG A 89 -11.02 -9.12 3.25
C ARG A 89 -10.58 -9.93 2.04
N GLN A 90 -11.45 -10.10 1.05
CA GLN A 90 -11.14 -10.85 -0.16
C GLN A 90 -10.07 -10.15 -0.99
N LEU A 91 -10.17 -8.83 -1.14
CA LEU A 91 -9.22 -8.03 -1.90
C LEU A 91 -7.84 -8.01 -1.24
N GLY A 92 -7.77 -7.82 0.09
CA GLY A 92 -6.54 -7.86 0.87
C GLY A 92 -5.83 -9.22 0.76
N ASN A 93 -6.57 -10.32 0.82
CA ASN A 93 -6.02 -11.67 0.60
C ASN A 93 -5.50 -11.88 -0.83
N THR A 94 -6.19 -11.31 -1.81
CA THR A 94 -5.79 -11.36 -3.23
C THR A 94 -4.50 -10.57 -3.46
N ILE A 95 -4.41 -9.35 -2.93
CA ILE A 95 -3.21 -8.51 -2.98
C ILE A 95 -2.04 -9.24 -2.32
N ARG A 96 -2.23 -9.75 -1.10
CA ARG A 96 -1.23 -10.54 -0.37
C ARG A 96 -0.70 -11.72 -1.18
N LYS A 97 -1.60 -12.52 -1.78
CA LYS A 97 -1.21 -13.68 -2.59
C LYS A 97 -0.35 -13.26 -3.78
N ASN A 98 -0.76 -12.22 -4.49
CA ASN A 98 -0.05 -11.72 -5.67
C ASN A 98 1.31 -11.09 -5.32
N LEU A 99 1.42 -10.37 -4.20
CA LEU A 99 2.69 -9.86 -3.69
C LEU A 99 3.66 -10.99 -3.34
N ASN A 100 3.18 -12.05 -2.68
CA ASN A 100 3.98 -13.24 -2.40
C ASN A 100 4.44 -13.96 -3.69
N GLU A 101 3.60 -13.98 -4.72
CA GLU A 101 3.98 -14.53 -6.02
C GLU A 101 5.05 -13.67 -6.71
N MET A 102 4.92 -12.35 -6.69
CA MET A 102 5.98 -11.45 -7.20
C MET A 102 7.30 -11.64 -6.46
N LYS A 103 7.26 -11.78 -5.13
CA LYS A 103 8.45 -12.09 -4.33
C LYS A 103 9.08 -13.43 -4.70
N LYS A 104 8.29 -14.46 -5.00
CA LYS A 104 8.83 -15.76 -5.49
C LYS A 104 9.52 -15.63 -6.84
N MET A 105 9.04 -14.76 -7.72
CA MET A 105 9.69 -14.49 -9.00
C MET A 105 11.10 -13.87 -8.83
N GLN A 106 11.39 -13.23 -7.70
CA GLN A 106 12.73 -12.70 -7.40
C GLN A 106 13.74 -13.80 -7.04
N GLY A 107 13.30 -14.92 -6.47
CA GLY A 107 14.19 -15.94 -5.89
C GLY A 107 14.63 -17.08 -6.82
N MET A 108 14.17 -17.09 -8.08
CA MET A 108 14.45 -18.19 -9.03
C MET A 108 15.57 -17.90 -10.05
N ASP A 109 16.09 -16.67 -10.11
CA ASP A 109 17.03 -16.23 -11.15
C ASP A 109 18.45 -16.05 -10.60
N THR A 110 19.23 -17.14 -10.46
CA THR A 110 20.63 -17.08 -9.96
C THR A 110 21.69 -17.08 -11.07
N ASN A 111 21.35 -16.84 -12.34
CA ASN A 111 22.34 -16.86 -13.43
C ASN A 111 22.04 -15.84 -14.53
N THR A 112 23.10 -15.07 -14.89
CA THR A 112 23.35 -14.12 -16.02
C THR A 112 22.97 -12.65 -15.86
N ASP A 113 23.90 -11.77 -16.24
CA ASP A 113 23.93 -10.31 -16.06
C ASP A 113 22.74 -9.52 -16.65
N GLU A 114 22.07 -10.06 -17.66
CA GLU A 114 20.86 -9.47 -18.27
C GLU A 114 19.61 -9.61 -17.38
N LYS A 115 19.61 -10.59 -16.46
CA LYS A 115 18.49 -10.86 -15.53
C LYS A 115 18.47 -9.97 -14.30
N ASN A 116 19.52 -9.14 -14.12
CA ASN A 116 19.62 -8.20 -13.02
C ASN A 116 18.70 -6.98 -13.19
N ALA A 117 18.40 -6.54 -14.43
CA ALA A 117 17.44 -5.46 -14.66
C ALA A 117 16.00 -5.90 -14.33
N ARG A 118 15.61 -7.10 -14.79
CA ARG A 118 14.29 -7.67 -14.51
C ARG A 118 14.08 -7.89 -13.02
N GLN A 119 15.07 -8.47 -12.34
CA GLN A 119 15.02 -8.69 -10.90
C GLN A 119 14.89 -7.39 -10.11
N ARG A 120 15.68 -6.36 -10.45
CA ARG A 120 15.58 -5.02 -9.83
C ARG A 120 14.21 -4.39 -10.04
N ILE A 121 13.64 -4.49 -11.24
CA ILE A 121 12.30 -3.96 -11.54
C ILE A 121 11.24 -4.69 -10.70
N ILE A 122 11.31 -6.02 -10.59
CA ILE A 122 10.39 -6.79 -9.74
C ILE A 122 10.57 -6.41 -8.26
N GLU A 123 11.80 -6.26 -7.78
CA GLU A 123 12.14 -5.84 -6.43
C GLU A 123 11.54 -4.47 -6.10
N ILE A 124 11.92 -3.44 -6.86
CA ILE A 124 11.43 -2.08 -6.67
C ILE A 124 9.89 -2.02 -6.68
N HIS A 125 9.24 -2.69 -7.64
CA HIS A 125 7.78 -2.66 -7.69
C HIS A 125 7.12 -3.45 -6.57
N THR A 126 7.64 -4.62 -6.18
CA THR A 126 7.11 -5.40 -5.06
C THR A 126 7.18 -4.59 -3.77
N ASP A 127 8.26 -3.86 -3.61
CA ASP A 127 8.57 -3.03 -2.44
C ASP A 127 7.62 -1.85 -2.33
N ILE A 128 7.50 -1.05 -3.40
CA ILE A 128 6.57 0.08 -3.47
C ILE A 128 5.12 -0.39 -3.25
N LEU A 129 4.72 -1.50 -3.87
CA LEU A 129 3.36 -2.01 -3.74
C LEU A 129 3.09 -2.56 -2.33
N THR A 130 4.08 -3.19 -1.69
CA THR A 130 3.97 -3.69 -0.32
C THR A 130 3.83 -2.52 0.66
N GLU A 131 4.64 -1.47 0.51
CA GLU A 131 4.53 -0.26 1.33
C GLU A 131 3.17 0.41 1.17
N ARG A 132 2.71 0.61 -0.08
CA ARG A 132 1.39 1.17 -0.38
C ARG A 132 0.27 0.33 0.25
N PHE A 133 0.32 -0.98 0.10
CA PHE A 133 -0.68 -1.89 0.68
C PHE A 133 -0.69 -1.80 2.21
N CYS A 134 0.47 -1.81 2.87
CA CYS A 134 0.57 -1.68 4.32
C CYS A 134 0.02 -0.34 4.81
N ASN A 135 0.29 0.75 4.08
CA ASN A 135 -0.23 2.07 4.40
C ASN A 135 -1.76 2.12 4.35
N GLU A 136 -2.38 1.56 3.30
CA GLU A 136 -3.84 1.48 3.20
C GLU A 136 -4.44 0.56 4.28
N MET A 137 -3.85 -0.61 4.54
CA MET A 137 -4.33 -1.51 5.60
C MET A 137 -4.18 -0.91 6.99
N ASN A 138 -3.16 -0.09 7.24
CA ASN A 138 -3.02 0.65 8.48
C ASN A 138 -4.09 1.75 8.63
N LYS A 139 -4.48 2.42 7.54
CA LYS A 139 -5.64 3.35 7.56
C LYS A 139 -6.93 2.60 7.90
N TYR A 140 -7.14 1.42 7.33
CA TYR A 140 -8.28 0.58 7.66
C TYR A 140 -8.27 0.15 9.13
N TYR A 141 -7.13 -0.31 9.66
CA TYR A 141 -6.96 -0.63 11.08
C TYR A 141 -7.36 0.55 11.99
N LYS A 142 -6.83 1.74 11.72
CA LYS A 142 -7.18 2.96 12.47
C LYS A 142 -8.69 3.26 12.40
N SER A 143 -9.32 3.07 11.25
CA SER A 143 -10.77 3.22 11.08
C SER A 143 -11.55 2.27 11.99
N VAL A 144 -11.17 0.99 12.02
CA VAL A 144 -11.84 -0.03 12.83
C VAL A 144 -11.69 0.27 14.33
N VAL A 145 -10.48 0.62 14.79
CA VAL A 145 -10.23 1.01 16.19
C VAL A 145 -11.05 2.24 16.58
N THR A 146 -11.08 3.26 15.72
CA THR A 146 -11.87 4.48 15.95
C THR A 146 -13.36 4.16 16.09
N TYR A 147 -13.89 3.30 15.22
CA TYR A 147 -15.29 2.89 15.28
C TYR A 147 -15.59 2.06 16.54
N GLN A 148 -14.70 1.16 16.94
CA GLN A 148 -14.80 0.39 18.19
C GLN A 148 -14.88 1.32 19.41
N GLU A 149 -14.02 2.34 19.49
CA GLU A 149 -14.00 3.33 20.57
C GLU A 149 -15.28 4.18 20.61
N GLN A 150 -15.81 4.54 19.43
CA GLN A 150 -17.09 5.25 19.33
C GLN A 150 -18.27 4.39 19.81
N CYS A 151 -18.28 3.08 19.48
CA CYS A 151 -19.27 2.14 20.02
C CYS A 151 -19.15 2.00 21.55
N ARG A 152 -17.93 1.92 22.09
CA ARG A 152 -17.69 1.89 23.55
C ARG A 152 -18.24 3.15 24.24
N THR A 153 -17.93 4.32 23.69
CA THR A 153 -18.43 5.62 24.19
C THR A 153 -19.96 5.70 24.16
N ARG A 154 -20.59 5.14 23.12
CA ARG A 154 -22.05 5.06 22.99
C ARG A 154 -22.67 4.20 24.09
N ILE A 155 -22.12 3.00 24.32
CA ILE A 155 -22.58 2.11 25.40
C ILE A 155 -22.46 2.80 26.75
N ALA A 156 -21.29 3.40 27.05
CA ALA A 156 -21.05 4.15 28.28
C ALA A 156 -22.14 5.22 28.53
N ARG A 157 -22.47 5.99 27.49
CA ARG A 157 -23.50 7.03 27.55
C ARG A 157 -24.90 6.45 27.78
N GLN A 158 -25.26 5.36 27.10
CA GLN A 158 -26.56 4.72 27.31
C GLN A 158 -26.69 4.17 28.74
N MET A 159 -25.60 3.70 29.33
CA MET A 159 -25.60 3.21 30.72
C MET A 159 -25.78 4.35 31.73
N GLN A 160 -25.13 5.49 31.50
CA GLN A 160 -25.36 6.71 32.30
C GLN A 160 -26.82 7.18 32.22
N ILE A 161 -27.44 7.10 31.04
CA ILE A 161 -28.86 7.43 30.86
C ILE A 161 -29.77 6.47 31.65
N ALA A 162 -29.40 5.18 31.71
CA ALA A 162 -30.09 4.18 32.52
C ALA A 162 -29.81 4.32 34.04
N GLY A 163 -28.99 5.30 34.45
CA GLY A 163 -28.72 5.62 35.86
C GLY A 163 -27.55 4.86 36.48
N PHE A 164 -26.73 4.18 35.68
CA PHE A 164 -25.52 3.52 36.15
C PHE A 164 -24.32 4.46 36.00
N GLU A 165 -23.63 4.75 37.12
CA GLU A 165 -22.28 5.29 37.07
C GLU A 165 -21.32 4.14 36.76
N ASN A 166 -20.62 4.22 35.64
CA ASN A 166 -19.66 3.19 35.25
C ASN A 166 -18.31 3.83 34.98
N THR A 167 -17.27 3.20 35.51
CA THR A 167 -15.88 3.43 35.15
C THR A 167 -15.53 2.70 33.85
N ASP A 168 -14.47 3.13 33.18
CA ASP A 168 -13.96 2.47 31.97
C ASP A 168 -13.67 0.97 32.21
N ASP A 169 -13.12 0.63 33.39
CA ASP A 169 -12.84 -0.76 33.79
C ASP A 169 -14.10 -1.61 33.95
N GLU A 170 -15.21 -1.01 34.40
CA GLU A 170 -16.49 -1.69 34.55
C GLU A 170 -17.12 -1.93 33.17
N ILE A 171 -17.01 -0.97 32.26
CA ILE A 171 -17.47 -1.11 30.87
C ILE A 171 -16.69 -2.23 30.15
N ASP A 172 -15.37 -2.33 30.36
CA ASP A 172 -14.58 -3.41 29.74
C ASP A 172 -14.97 -4.78 30.29
N LYS A 173 -15.12 -4.91 31.61
CA LYS A 173 -15.63 -6.16 32.22
C LYS A 173 -17.03 -6.51 31.72
N LEU A 174 -17.86 -5.52 31.42
CA LEU A 174 -19.20 -5.73 30.87
C LEU A 174 -19.17 -6.25 29.44
N LEU A 175 -18.29 -5.67 28.61
CA LEU A 175 -18.06 -6.12 27.25
C LEU A 175 -17.47 -7.54 27.23
N GLU A 176 -16.55 -7.87 28.13
CA GLU A 176 -15.96 -9.21 28.25
C GLU A 176 -16.98 -10.27 28.70
N ASN A 177 -17.87 -9.91 29.63
CA ASN A 177 -18.86 -10.84 30.21
C ASN A 177 -20.22 -10.83 29.48
N GLY A 178 -20.33 -10.14 28.34
CA GLY A 178 -21.52 -10.12 27.49
C GLY A 178 -22.78 -9.53 28.14
N HIS A 179 -22.62 -8.51 28.99
CA HIS A 179 -23.71 -7.77 29.67
C HIS A 179 -24.66 -8.61 30.55
N SER A 180 -24.40 -9.92 30.73
CA SER A 180 -25.33 -10.91 31.29
C SER A 180 -25.86 -10.55 32.70
N PHE A 181 -25.06 -9.85 33.51
CA PHE A 181 -25.41 -9.51 34.88
C PHE A 181 -26.26 -8.24 35.03
N LEU A 182 -26.30 -7.34 34.04
CA LEU A 182 -27.11 -6.10 34.10
C LEU A 182 -28.56 -6.28 33.62
N TYR A 183 -28.83 -7.37 32.90
CA TYR A 183 -30.16 -7.69 32.37
C TYR A 183 -31.28 -7.70 33.41
N PRO A 184 -31.08 -8.20 34.65
CA PRO A 184 -32.14 -8.21 35.65
C PRO A 184 -32.51 -6.81 36.15
N GLU A 185 -31.52 -5.92 36.38
CA GLU A 185 -31.78 -4.56 36.86
C GLU A 185 -32.38 -3.67 35.78
N ILE A 186 -31.89 -3.73 34.53
CA ILE A 186 -32.39 -2.87 33.43
C ILE A 186 -33.79 -3.27 32.95
N ARG A 187 -34.15 -4.57 33.03
CA ARG A 187 -35.49 -5.05 32.61
C ARG A 187 -36.62 -4.66 33.56
N VAL A 188 -36.31 -4.24 34.78
CA VAL A 188 -37.31 -3.95 35.81
C VAL A 188 -37.97 -2.58 35.60
N GLN A 189 -37.31 -1.61 34.94
CA GLN A 189 -37.95 -0.33 34.60
C GLN A 189 -38.34 -0.11 33.11
N LEU A 190 -38.78 1.11 32.80
CA LEU A 190 -39.83 1.48 31.83
C LEU A 190 -39.54 1.03 30.38
N GLU A 191 -40.53 1.11 29.46
CA GLU A 191 -40.36 0.78 28.03
C GLU A 191 -39.20 1.52 27.33
N LYS A 192 -38.79 2.69 27.87
CA LYS A 192 -37.62 3.45 27.39
C LYS A 192 -36.28 2.75 27.67
N GLU A 193 -36.16 2.01 28.77
CA GLU A 193 -34.92 1.30 29.14
C GLU A 193 -34.72 0.01 28.34
N LYS A 194 -35.81 -0.60 27.87
CA LYS A 194 -35.72 -1.70 26.90
C LYS A 194 -35.09 -1.24 25.60
N GLN A 195 -35.45 -0.06 25.09
CA GLN A 195 -34.86 0.49 23.87
C GLN A 195 -33.37 0.81 24.04
N THR A 196 -32.95 1.33 25.20
CA THR A 196 -31.52 1.55 25.48
C THR A 196 -30.75 0.23 25.53
N LEU A 197 -31.35 -0.83 26.09
CA LEU A 197 -30.74 -2.15 26.13
C LEU A 197 -30.56 -2.73 24.72
N TYR A 198 -31.56 -2.62 23.85
CA TYR A 198 -31.44 -3.08 22.45
C TYR A 198 -30.35 -2.33 21.67
N ASP A 199 -30.19 -1.01 21.87
CA ASP A 199 -29.08 -0.25 21.27
C ASP A 199 -27.73 -0.74 21.81
N MET A 200 -27.60 -0.95 23.12
CA MET A 200 -26.36 -1.49 23.72
C MET A 200 -25.97 -2.86 23.14
N GLU A 201 -26.93 -3.79 23.01
CA GLU A 201 -26.70 -5.11 22.41
C GLU A 201 -26.23 -4.99 20.96
N ALA A 202 -26.90 -4.14 20.17
CA ALA A 202 -26.50 -3.91 18.79
C ALA A 202 -25.07 -3.35 18.68
N ARG A 203 -24.67 -2.43 19.58
CA ARG A 203 -23.29 -1.90 19.62
C ARG A 203 -22.27 -2.90 20.10
N HIS A 204 -22.64 -3.77 21.03
CA HIS A 204 -21.75 -4.83 21.47
C HIS A 204 -21.45 -5.81 20.33
N LEU A 205 -22.46 -6.19 19.53
CA LEU A 205 -22.26 -6.99 18.33
C LEU A 205 -21.35 -6.29 17.30
N ASP A 206 -21.48 -4.97 17.14
CA ASP A 206 -20.59 -4.19 16.27
C ASP A 206 -19.14 -4.22 16.79
N ILE A 207 -18.92 -4.13 18.11
CA ILE A 207 -17.59 -4.23 18.74
C ILE A 207 -16.98 -5.60 18.47
N MET A 208 -17.73 -6.69 18.63
CA MET A 208 -17.23 -8.04 18.35
C MET A 208 -16.77 -8.19 16.89
N LYS A 209 -17.52 -7.62 15.93
CA LYS A 209 -17.13 -7.61 14.51
C LYS A 209 -15.87 -6.79 14.26
N CYS A 210 -15.66 -5.70 15.00
CA CYS A 210 -14.42 -4.93 14.94
C CYS A 210 -13.24 -5.76 15.42
N GLU A 211 -13.39 -6.50 16.53
CA GLU A 211 -12.35 -7.39 17.04
C GLU A 211 -12.01 -8.52 16.06
N ASP A 212 -13.02 -9.12 15.43
CA ASP A 212 -12.82 -10.10 14.36
C ASP A 212 -11.98 -9.50 13.22
N SER A 213 -12.33 -8.29 12.78
CA SER A 213 -11.61 -7.56 11.74
C SER A 213 -10.16 -7.24 12.15
N ILE A 214 -9.92 -6.85 13.40
CA ILE A 214 -8.58 -6.59 13.94
C ILE A 214 -7.75 -7.88 13.98
N ARG A 215 -8.34 -9.01 14.38
CA ARG A 215 -7.66 -10.31 14.39
C ARG A 215 -7.23 -10.73 13.00
N GLU A 216 -8.09 -10.53 12.00
CA GLU A 216 -7.76 -10.80 10.60
C GLU A 216 -6.66 -9.88 10.05
N LEU A 217 -6.71 -8.58 10.40
CA LEU A 217 -5.66 -7.62 10.05
C LEU A 217 -4.31 -8.00 10.66
N HIS A 218 -4.31 -8.45 11.91
CA HIS A 218 -3.09 -8.90 12.58
C HIS A 218 -2.48 -10.11 11.86
N ALA A 219 -3.30 -11.10 11.48
CA ALA A 219 -2.82 -12.24 10.70
C ALA A 219 -2.22 -11.80 9.35
N LEU A 220 -2.84 -10.83 8.68
CA LEU A 220 -2.30 -10.23 7.46
C LEU A 220 -0.95 -9.54 7.71
N PHE A 221 -0.82 -8.74 8.78
CA PHE A 221 0.42 -8.03 9.09
C PHE A 221 1.57 -8.96 9.47
N ILE A 222 1.30 -10.09 10.14
CA ILE A 222 2.31 -11.13 10.38
C ILE A 222 2.86 -11.65 9.04
N ASP A 223 1.97 -12.00 8.10
CA ASP A 223 2.39 -12.50 6.79
C ASP A 223 3.17 -11.44 5.99
N LEU A 224 2.81 -10.16 6.13
CA LEU A 224 3.50 -9.04 5.48
C LEU A 224 4.85 -8.72 6.12
N ALA A 225 5.04 -9.01 7.41
CA ALA A 225 6.32 -8.78 8.09
C ALA A 225 7.46 -9.51 7.38
N ASP A 226 7.22 -10.71 6.85
CA ASP A 226 8.22 -11.44 6.06
C ASP A 226 8.58 -10.73 4.75
N LEU A 227 7.65 -9.99 4.13
CA LEU A 227 7.94 -9.14 2.96
C LEU A 227 8.78 -7.92 3.35
N ILE A 228 8.50 -7.30 4.49
CA ILE A 228 9.15 -6.05 4.94
C ILE A 228 10.52 -6.31 5.61
N ASN A 229 10.69 -7.39 6.38
CA ASN A 229 11.88 -7.64 7.20
C ASN A 229 13.18 -7.87 6.40
N ARG A 230 13.10 -8.09 5.08
CA ARG A 230 14.30 -8.17 4.21
C ARG A 230 14.71 -6.82 3.61
N GLN A 231 13.91 -5.77 3.77
CA GLN A 231 14.10 -4.43 3.19
C GLN A 231 14.84 -3.43 4.10
N GLY A 232 15.46 -3.91 5.19
CA GLY A 232 16.10 -3.05 6.20
C GLY A 232 17.44 -2.46 5.78
N ALA A 233 17.52 -1.76 4.64
CA ALA A 233 18.56 -0.78 4.31
C ALA A 233 18.16 -0.03 3.02
N ASP A 234 17.69 1.21 3.17
CA ASP A 234 17.70 2.28 2.16
C ASP A 234 17.13 1.98 0.76
N ILE A 235 15.80 1.80 0.68
CA ILE A 235 15.08 1.63 -0.60
C ILE A 235 14.63 2.97 -1.20
N SER A 236 14.61 4.04 -0.39
CA SER A 236 14.05 5.34 -0.79
C SER A 236 15.06 6.28 -1.46
N SER A 237 16.32 5.86 -1.62
CA SER A 237 17.28 6.68 -2.34
C SER A 237 17.27 6.26 -3.81
N ILE A 238 16.65 7.09 -4.66
CA ILE A 238 16.88 7.04 -6.12
C ILE A 238 18.39 6.95 -6.39
N ALA A 239 19.22 7.59 -5.57
CA ALA A 239 20.67 7.53 -5.69
C ALA A 239 21.25 6.14 -5.43
N ASP A 240 20.67 5.32 -4.55
CA ASP A 240 21.20 3.97 -4.27
C ASP A 240 20.74 2.97 -5.34
N HIS A 241 19.50 3.09 -5.84
CA HIS A 241 19.07 2.34 -7.04
C HIS A 241 19.88 2.71 -8.29
N VAL A 242 20.27 3.98 -8.43
CA VAL A 242 21.14 4.45 -9.53
C VAL A 242 22.58 3.99 -9.34
N LYS A 243 23.16 4.05 -8.13
CA LYS A 243 24.51 3.52 -7.85
C LYS A 243 24.60 2.02 -8.14
N ASN A 244 23.60 1.24 -7.72
CA ASN A 244 23.53 -0.18 -8.03
C ASN A 244 23.37 -0.45 -9.54
N ALA A 245 22.95 0.55 -10.33
CA ALA A 245 22.94 0.47 -11.79
C ALA A 245 24.30 0.79 -12.41
N ASP A 246 25.08 1.71 -11.81
CA ASP A 246 26.42 2.07 -12.26
C ASP A 246 27.44 0.92 -12.08
N GLU A 247 27.35 0.11 -11.01
CA GLU A 247 28.22 -1.07 -10.83
C GLU A 247 28.12 -2.08 -11.99
N TYR A 248 26.96 -2.20 -12.65
CA TYR A 248 26.80 -3.06 -13.83
C TYR A 248 27.54 -2.56 -15.07
N LEU A 249 27.76 -1.24 -15.18
CA LEU A 249 28.54 -0.67 -16.29
C LEU A 249 30.03 -0.97 -16.14
N GLU A 250 30.53 -1.15 -14.92
CA GLU A 250 31.94 -1.51 -14.66
C GLU A 250 32.25 -2.99 -15.02
N THR A 251 31.24 -3.88 -14.98
CA THR A 251 31.39 -5.30 -15.34
C THR A 251 31.35 -5.58 -16.85
N ILE A 252 30.99 -4.60 -17.69
CA ILE A 252 31.16 -4.72 -19.14
C ILE A 252 32.66 -4.64 -19.43
N PRO A 253 33.31 -5.70 -19.94
CA PRO A 253 34.76 -5.72 -20.09
C PRO A 253 35.19 -4.67 -21.11
N ASN A 254 35.64 -3.49 -20.66
CA ASN A 254 36.39 -2.47 -21.40
C ASN A 254 36.26 -2.55 -22.93
N ILE A 255 35.05 -2.38 -23.46
CA ILE A 255 34.87 -2.14 -24.88
C ILE A 255 34.78 -0.63 -25.04
N LEU A 256 35.94 -0.05 -25.39
CA LEU A 256 36.24 1.35 -25.70
C LEU A 256 36.71 2.23 -24.51
N PRO A 257 37.96 2.76 -24.55
CA PRO A 257 38.31 3.88 -23.72
C PRO A 257 37.46 5.07 -24.16
N LEU A 258 36.49 5.48 -23.35
CA LEU A 258 35.85 6.78 -23.47
C LEU A 258 36.96 7.84 -23.38
N LYS A 259 37.44 8.30 -24.53
CA LYS A 259 38.32 9.47 -24.65
C LYS A 259 37.57 10.62 -23.99
N LYS A 260 37.99 10.99 -22.78
CA LYS A 260 37.61 12.23 -22.13
C LYS A 260 37.80 13.34 -23.16
N SER A 261 36.69 13.89 -23.65
CA SER A 261 36.69 15.05 -24.53
C SER A 261 37.20 16.24 -23.71
N ASN A 262 38.52 16.44 -23.72
CA ASN A 262 39.11 17.71 -23.31
C ASN A 262 38.71 18.75 -24.35
N ARG A 263 37.56 19.43 -24.13
CA ARG A 263 37.29 20.69 -24.81
C ARG A 263 38.16 21.77 -24.16
N PRO A 264 39.10 22.42 -24.87
CA PRO A 264 39.80 23.56 -24.31
C PRO A 264 38.81 24.71 -24.12
N ALA A 265 38.76 25.25 -22.90
CA ALA A 265 38.06 26.49 -22.61
C ALA A 265 38.63 27.61 -23.51
N LYS A 266 37.80 28.19 -24.37
CA LYS A 266 38.15 29.42 -25.10
C LYS A 266 38.43 30.52 -24.07
N LYS A 267 39.69 30.91 -23.93
CA LYS A 267 40.04 32.20 -23.31
C LYS A 267 39.65 33.30 -24.31
N GLU A 268 38.64 34.07 -23.96
CA GLU A 268 38.36 35.35 -24.61
C GLU A 268 39.59 36.26 -24.44
N GLN A 269 40.29 36.53 -25.54
CA GLN A 269 41.22 37.65 -25.62
C GLN A 269 40.40 38.93 -25.74
N ILE A 270 40.34 39.69 -24.66
CA ILE A 270 39.93 41.09 -24.68
C ILE A 270 41.09 41.84 -25.36
N HIS A 271 40.92 42.25 -26.61
CA HIS A 271 41.80 43.24 -27.23
C HIS A 271 41.42 44.62 -26.72
N SER A 272 42.37 45.25 -26.03
CA SER A 272 42.44 46.69 -25.81
C SER A 272 43.28 47.27 -26.94
N GLU A 273 42.70 48.15 -27.74
CA GLU A 273 43.35 49.27 -28.42
C GLU A 273 42.27 50.31 -28.75
#